data_AF-A0A8S9WDI2-F1
#
_entry.id   AF-A0A8S9WDI2-F1
#
_cell.length_a   1.000
_cell.length_b   1.000
_cell.length_c   1.000
_cell.angle_alpha   90.00
_cell.angle_beta   90.00
_cell.angle_gamma   90.00
#
_symmetry.space_group_name_H-M   'P 1'
#
loop_
_entity.id
_entity.type
_entity.pdbx_description
1 polymer ?
#
loop_
_entity_poly.entity_id
_entity_poly.type
_entity_poly.pdbx_seq_one_letter_code
_entity_poly.pdbx_strand_id
1 'polypeptide(L)' 'MNPTLEKDKAYPKSWWKVSGRVLVDKKGVKSGIVGEIVKRMRGRK' A
#
# COMPACT_ATOMS: atom_id res chain seq x y z
N MET A 1 2.51 -11.67 -2.65
CA MET A 1 1.35 -10.84 -2.24
C MET A 1 0.57 -10.56 -3.51
N ASN A 2 -0.76 -10.65 -3.46
CA ASN A 2 -1.62 -10.34 -4.61
C ASN A 2 -2.20 -8.93 -4.41
N PRO A 3 -1.52 -7.86 -4.85
CA PRO A 3 -2.01 -6.50 -4.65
C PRO A 3 -3.14 -6.18 -5.62
N THR A 4 -4.21 -5.56 -5.11
CA THR A 4 -5.29 -5.00 -5.94
C THR A 4 -5.26 -3.48 -5.84
N LEU A 5 -5.28 -2.79 -6.98
CA LEU A 5 -5.17 -1.34 -7.05
C LEU A 5 -6.54 -0.68 -7.26
N GLU A 6 -6.89 0.22 -6.35
CA GLU A 6 -8.04 1.12 -6.47
C GLU A 6 -7.54 2.53 -6.81
N LYS A 7 -7.46 2.86 -8.11
CA LYS A 7 -6.82 4.10 -8.60
C LYS A 7 -7.57 5.38 -8.21
N ASP A 8 -8.89 5.30 -8.15
CA ASP A 8 -9.75 6.49 -8.01
C ASP A 8 -10.01 6.89 -6.55
N LYS A 9 -9.41 6.18 -5.58
CA LYS A 9 -9.62 6.44 -4.15
C LYS A 9 -8.67 7.50 -3.62
N ALA A 10 -9.18 8.32 -2.70
CA ALA A 10 -8.41 9.31 -1.94
C ALA A 10 -8.41 8.98 -0.44
N TYR A 11 -7.34 9.33 0.26
CA TYR A 11 -7.28 9.20 1.73
C TYR A 11 -8.10 10.34 2.38
N PRO A 12 -9.01 10.07 3.33
CA PRO A 12 -9.93 11.10 3.85
C PRO A 12 -9.27 12.37 4.40
N LYS A 13 -8.08 12.27 5.02
CA LYS A 13 -7.35 13.46 5.53
C LYS A 13 -6.80 14.37 4.42
N SER A 14 -6.77 13.88 3.19
CA SER A 14 -6.31 14.57 1.99
C SER A 14 -7.26 14.25 0.83
N TRP A 15 -8.57 14.34 1.08
CA TRP A 15 -9.61 13.88 0.17
C TRP A 15 -9.58 14.58 -1.20
N TRP A 16 -9.05 15.81 -1.25
CA TRP A 16 -8.84 16.58 -2.47
C TRP A 16 -7.72 16.03 -3.37
N LYS A 17 -6.92 15.07 -2.90
CA LYS A 17 -5.81 14.47 -3.65
C LYS A 17 -6.06 12.99 -3.93
N VAL A 18 -6.30 12.66 -5.19
CA VAL A 18 -6.44 11.28 -5.65
C VAL A 18 -5.05 10.64 -5.78
N SER A 19 -4.71 9.74 -4.85
CA SER A 19 -3.44 9.00 -4.83
C SER A 19 -3.62 7.50 -5.09
N GLY A 20 -4.86 7.03 -5.14
CA GLY A 20 -5.22 5.62 -5.13
C GLY A 20 -5.00 4.94 -3.77
N ARG A 21 -5.36 3.66 -3.72
CA ARG A 21 -5.15 2.75 -2.59
C ARG A 21 -4.78 1.37 -3.10
N VAL A 22 -3.92 0.67 -2.36
CA VAL A 22 -3.58 -0.73 -2.63
C VAL A 22 -4.17 -1.61 -1.54
N LEU A 23 -4.93 -2.62 -1.95
CA LEU A 23 -5.39 -3.70 -1.08
C LEU A 23 -4.38 -4.83 -1.13
N VAL A 24 -4.07 -5.40 0.03
CA VAL A 24 -3.13 -6.50 0.19
C VAL A 24 -3.71 -7.53 1.15
N ASP A 25 -3.40 -8.80 0.91
CA ASP A 25 -3.77 -9.88 1.84
C ASP A 25 -3.13 -9.65 3.21
N LYS A 26 -3.92 -9.80 4.28
CA LYS A 26 -3.43 -9.67 5.65
C LYS A 26 -2.70 -10.96 6.07
N LYS A 27 -1.41 -11.04 5.75
CA LYS A 27 -0.51 -12.14 6.18
C LYS A 27 0.33 -11.73 7.40
N GLY A 28 -0.35 -11.42 8.51
CA GLY A 28 0.29 -11.01 9.78
C GLY A 28 -0.03 -9.58 10.22
N VAL A 29 0.86 -8.99 11.03
CA VAL A 29 0.69 -7.62 11.56
C VAL A 29 0.94 -6.57 10.47
N LYS A 30 0.16 -5.48 10.51
CA LYS A 30 0.20 -4.42 9.49
C LYS A 30 1.59 -3.79 9.35
N SER A 31 2.29 -3.54 10.46
CA SER A 31 3.64 -2.97 10.47
C SER A 31 4.66 -3.86 9.77
N GLY A 32 4.58 -5.18 9.99
CA GLY A 32 5.45 -6.16 9.33
C GLY A 32 5.25 -6.18 7.82
N ILE A 33 3.99 -6.18 7.37
CA ILE A 33 3.62 -6.10 5.94
C ILE A 33 4.18 -4.83 5.29
N VAL A 34 4.00 -3.68 5.93
CA VAL A 34 4.53 -2.39 5.42
C VAL A 34 6.07 -2.43 5.36
N GLY A 35 6.73 -2.96 6.38
CA GLY A 35 8.19 -3.09 6.40
C GLY A 35 8.72 -3.98 5.27
N GLU A 36 8.04 -5.10 5.00
CA GLU A 36 8.38 -6.01 3.89
C GLU A 36 8.25 -5.33 2.51
N ILE A 37 7.19 -4.53 2.32
CA ILE A 37 7.00 -3.73 1.10
C ILE A 37 8.16 -2.75 0.93
N VAL A 38 8.51 -1.99 1.97
CA VAL A 38 9.61 -1.02 1.90
C VAL A 38 10.95 -1.69 1.59
N LYS A 39 11.25 -2.85 2.22
CA LYS A 39 12.46 -3.62 1.92
C LYS A 39 12.51 -4.06 0.46
N ARG A 40 11.40 -4.57 -0.10
CA ARG A 40 11.32 -4.96 -1.51
C ARG A 40 11.49 -3.78 -2.47
N MET A 41 10.94 -2.62 -2.15
CA MET A 41 11.08 -1.41 -2.96
C MET A 41 12.53 -0.89 -2.95
N ARG A 42 13.18 -0.89 -1.78
CA ARG A 42 14.57 -0.43 -1.62
C ARG A 42 15.62 -1.37 -2.20
N GLY A 43 15.38 -2.68 -2.15
CA GLY A 43 16.28 -3.69 -2.71
C GLY A 43 16.23 -3.82 -4.23
N ARG A 44 15.29 -3.13 -4.88
CA ARG A 44 15.15 -3.09 -6.34
C ARG A 44 15.90 -1.87 -6.85
N LYS A 45 17.24 -1.98 -6.87
CA LYS A 45 18.12 -1.00 -7.50
C LYS A 45 18.34 -1.36 -8.96
#